data_AF-A0A1A7BEZ5-F1
#
_entry.id   AF-A0A1A7BEZ5-F1
#
_cell.length_a   1.000
_cell.length_b   1.000
_cell.length_c   1.000
_cell.angle_alpha   90.00
_cell.angle_beta   90.00
_cell.angle_gamma   90.00
#
_symmetry.space_group_name_H-M   'P 1'
#
loop_
_entity.id
_entity.type
_entity.pdbx_description
1 polymer ?
#
loop_
_entity_poly.entity_id
_entity_poly.type
_entity_poly.pdbx_seq_one_letter_code
_entity_poly.pdbx_strand_id
1 'polypeptide(L)'
;MSLIDPASIAQLAAAYPRAPAGLRHNLVAEALLAHAALADVARRLPPAHAERRVHDAADGEAFGMTEDQHGTADAIAAGGADKAWIMLRGIEQLPDYRALLHRLLAGLAPAITPVSGPVRDIRGFVFVSAPRTHTPFHFDAEYNILFQIAGDKVFATDPPPPPFLDLAAREAYHRSGENLLAWKPEFALGGRIAQRIGRS
;
A
#
# COMPACT_ATOMS: atom_id res chain seq x y z
N MET A 1 -6.97 -21.07 9.15
CA MET A 1 -6.51 -20.06 10.14
C MET A 1 -7.05 -18.69 9.74
N SER A 2 -7.37 -17.82 10.71
CA SER A 2 -7.80 -16.45 10.43
C SER A 2 -6.64 -15.64 9.86
N LEU A 3 -6.89 -14.85 8.82
CA LEU A 3 -5.87 -13.97 8.22
C LEU A 3 -5.60 -12.73 9.08
N ILE A 4 -6.58 -12.29 9.85
CA ILE A 4 -6.51 -11.14 10.75
C ILE A 4 -6.54 -11.64 12.20
N ASP A 5 -5.71 -11.06 13.06
CA ASP A 5 -5.77 -11.30 14.50
C ASP A 5 -7.07 -10.68 15.06
N PRO A 6 -8.00 -11.47 15.63
CA PRO A 6 -9.25 -10.95 16.18
C PRO A 6 -9.04 -9.85 17.24
N ALA A 7 -7.92 -9.86 17.96
CA ALA A 7 -7.61 -8.84 18.96
C ALA A 7 -7.44 -7.44 18.34
N SER A 8 -7.10 -7.35 17.05
CA SER A 8 -6.91 -6.08 16.35
C SER A 8 -8.21 -5.42 15.89
N ILE A 9 -9.32 -6.16 15.86
CA ILE A 9 -10.60 -5.67 15.33
C ILE A 9 -11.17 -4.54 16.18
N ALA A 10 -11.09 -4.65 17.51
CA ALA A 10 -11.58 -3.60 18.41
C ALA A 10 -10.79 -2.29 18.28
N GLN A 11 -9.45 -2.40 18.15
CA GLN A 11 -8.59 -1.24 17.93
C GLN A 11 -8.88 -0.57 16.58
N LEU A 12 -9.04 -1.36 15.52
CA LEU A 12 -9.40 -0.84 14.20
C LEU A 12 -10.77 -0.14 14.23
N ALA A 13 -11.78 -0.74 14.86
CA ALA A 13 -13.13 -0.19 14.96
C ALA A 13 -13.16 1.17 15.70
N ALA A 14 -12.28 1.38 16.68
CA ALA A 14 -12.20 2.63 17.42
C ALA A 14 -11.58 3.79 16.61
N ALA A 15 -10.72 3.47 15.64
CA ALA A 15 -9.99 4.47 14.84
C ALA A 15 -10.61 4.71 13.46
N TYR A 16 -11.13 3.66 12.82
CA TYR A 16 -11.67 3.72 11.47
C TYR A 16 -12.94 4.60 11.40
N PRO A 17 -13.11 5.44 10.37
CA PRO A 17 -12.18 5.73 9.27
C PRO A 17 -11.33 7.00 9.52
N ARG A 18 -11.36 7.57 10.73
CA ARG A 18 -10.86 8.94 10.98
C ARG A 18 -9.42 9.02 11.45
N ALA A 19 -8.85 7.91 11.90
CA ALA A 19 -7.49 7.84 12.42
C ALA A 19 -6.81 6.53 11.99
N PRO A 20 -5.47 6.52 11.85
CA PRO A 20 -4.74 5.28 11.59
C PRO A 20 -4.71 4.40 12.84
N ALA A 21 -4.69 3.09 12.63
CA ALA A 21 -4.54 2.08 13.68
C ALA A 21 -3.65 0.94 13.20
N GLY A 22 -2.88 0.36 14.13
CA GLY A 22 -2.15 -0.88 13.88
C GLY A 22 -3.08 -2.08 13.81
N LEU A 23 -2.73 -3.06 12.98
CA LEU A 23 -3.47 -4.30 12.77
C LEU A 23 -2.50 -5.47 12.72
N ARG A 24 -2.73 -6.52 13.51
CA ARG A 24 -1.96 -7.77 13.44
C ARG A 24 -2.62 -8.77 12.49
N HIS A 25 -1.82 -9.53 11.77
CA HIS A 25 -2.28 -10.45 10.72
C HIS A 25 -1.36 -11.67 10.59
N ASN A 26 -1.86 -12.73 9.95
CA ASN A 26 -1.16 -14.02 9.76
C ASN A 26 -0.75 -14.27 8.30
N LEU A 27 -0.67 -13.22 7.49
CA LEU A 27 -0.38 -13.30 6.04
C LEU A 27 1.05 -13.73 5.68
N VAL A 28 2.00 -13.77 6.61
CA VAL A 28 3.40 -14.16 6.32
C VAL A 28 3.49 -15.59 5.77
N ALA A 29 2.56 -16.47 6.19
CA ALA A 29 2.49 -17.86 5.73
C ALA A 29 1.58 -18.07 4.50
N GLU A 30 0.99 -17.01 3.94
CA GLU A 30 0.09 -17.12 2.79
C GLU A 30 0.90 -17.34 1.50
N ALA A 31 0.72 -18.51 0.87
CA ALA A 31 1.52 -18.93 -0.28
C ALA A 31 1.35 -17.99 -1.49
N LEU A 32 0.17 -17.37 -1.64
CA LEU A 32 -0.09 -16.38 -2.69
C LEU A 32 0.74 -15.10 -2.52
N LEU A 33 1.29 -14.84 -1.33
CA LEU A 33 2.10 -13.65 -1.06
C LEU A 33 3.60 -13.96 -1.02
N ALA A 34 4.00 -15.20 -1.32
CA ALA A 34 5.40 -15.56 -1.51
C ALA A 34 5.96 -14.94 -2.80
N HIS A 35 7.25 -14.60 -2.81
CA HIS A 35 7.94 -13.98 -3.96
C HIS A 35 7.70 -14.72 -5.28
N ALA A 36 7.77 -16.06 -5.28
CA ALA A 36 7.53 -16.86 -6.49
C ALA A 36 6.10 -16.70 -7.04
N ALA A 37 5.09 -16.64 -6.16
CA ALA A 37 3.70 -16.42 -6.57
C ALA A 37 3.49 -14.99 -7.08
N LEU A 38 4.08 -13.99 -6.41
CA LEU A 38 4.03 -12.59 -6.86
C LEU A 38 4.75 -12.36 -8.19
N ALA A 39 5.83 -13.10 -8.47
CA ALA A 39 6.46 -13.10 -9.78
C ALA A 39 5.53 -13.66 -10.86
N ASP A 40 4.75 -14.70 -10.56
CA ASP A 40 3.72 -15.22 -11.47
C ASP A 40 2.60 -14.19 -11.72
N VAL A 41 2.16 -13.46 -10.68
CA VAL A 41 1.23 -12.33 -10.84
C VAL A 41 1.75 -11.30 -11.82
N ALA A 42 3.01 -10.89 -11.70
CA ALA A 42 3.63 -9.94 -12.61
C ALA A 42 3.65 -10.40 -14.07
N ARG A 43 3.69 -11.73 -14.32
CA ARG A 43 3.59 -12.30 -15.67
C ARG A 43 2.16 -12.40 -16.19
N ARG A 44 1.19 -12.60 -15.30
CA ARG A 44 -0.23 -12.82 -15.64
C ARG A 44 -1.03 -11.53 -15.79
N LEU A 45 -0.65 -10.47 -15.07
CA LEU A 45 -1.30 -9.18 -15.18
C LEU A 45 -0.98 -8.50 -16.53
N PRO A 46 -1.89 -7.66 -17.05
CA PRO A 46 -1.55 -6.80 -18.18
C PRO A 46 -0.31 -5.95 -17.88
N PRO A 47 0.59 -5.69 -18.84
CA PRO A 47 1.86 -4.99 -18.57
C PRO A 47 1.68 -3.64 -17.85
N ALA A 48 0.60 -2.92 -18.17
CA ALA A 48 0.30 -1.65 -17.51
C ALA A 48 0.18 -1.78 -15.98
N HIS A 49 -0.20 -2.95 -15.45
CA HIS A 49 -0.47 -3.21 -14.04
C HIS A 49 0.74 -3.64 -13.22
N ALA A 50 1.89 -3.86 -13.85
CA ALA A 50 3.16 -4.15 -13.19
C ALA A 50 4.13 -3.02 -13.52
N GLU A 51 4.50 -2.25 -12.51
CA GLU A 51 5.34 -1.07 -12.66
C GLU A 51 6.63 -1.23 -11.86
N ARG A 52 7.75 -0.94 -12.51
CA ARG A 52 9.07 -0.82 -11.89
C ARG A 52 9.52 0.64 -12.00
N ARG A 53 10.13 1.15 -10.93
CA ARG A 53 10.71 2.50 -10.84
C ARG A 53 12.10 2.45 -10.21
N VAL A 54 12.94 3.43 -10.54
CA VAL A 54 14.30 3.56 -10.01
C VAL A 54 14.25 4.15 -8.60
N HIS A 55 15.12 3.61 -7.75
CA HIS A 55 15.24 4.00 -6.35
C HIS A 55 16.38 4.99 -6.12
N ASP A 56 16.17 6.27 -6.42
CA ASP A 56 17.13 7.35 -6.10
C ASP A 56 16.49 8.65 -5.60
N ALA A 57 15.16 8.72 -5.48
CA ALA A 57 14.46 9.91 -5.00
C ALA A 57 14.72 10.19 -3.50
N ALA A 58 15.14 11.41 -3.19
CA ALA A 58 15.15 11.97 -1.84
C ALA A 58 13.73 12.34 -1.37
N ASP A 59 13.58 12.72 -0.09
CA ASP A 59 12.28 13.18 0.44
C ASP A 59 11.75 14.37 -0.37
N GLY A 60 10.59 14.16 -1.01
CA GLY A 60 9.94 15.17 -1.84
C GLY A 60 10.27 15.12 -3.33
N GLU A 61 11.19 14.25 -3.74
CA GLU A 61 11.44 14.01 -5.16
C GLU A 61 10.46 12.99 -5.73
N ALA A 62 10.09 13.15 -7.00
CA ALA A 62 9.33 12.15 -7.72
C ALA A 62 10.17 10.90 -7.98
N PHE A 63 9.54 9.74 -8.12
CA PHE A 63 10.26 8.55 -8.57
C PHE A 63 10.84 8.74 -9.98
N GLY A 64 12.09 8.31 -10.18
CA GLY A 64 12.60 8.08 -11.53
C GLY A 64 11.85 6.92 -12.19
N MET A 65 11.32 7.13 -13.39
CA MET A 65 10.78 6.04 -14.20
C MET A 65 11.94 5.28 -14.84
N THR A 66 11.89 3.94 -14.81
CA THR A 66 12.75 3.15 -15.70
C THR A 66 12.03 2.98 -17.04
N GLU A 67 12.77 3.21 -18.12
CA GLU A 67 12.28 2.95 -19.48
C GLU A 67 12.08 1.44 -19.72
N ASP A 68 12.79 0.59 -18.95
CA ASP A 68 12.74 -0.85 -19.10
C ASP A 68 11.91 -1.53 -18.00
N GLN A 69 10.68 -1.88 -18.36
CA GLN A 69 9.77 -2.64 -17.51
C GLN A 69 10.00 -4.16 -17.60
N HIS A 70 10.91 -4.63 -18.46
CA HIS A 70 11.25 -6.04 -18.57
C HIS A 70 11.94 -6.55 -17.28
N GLY A 71 11.77 -7.84 -17.01
CA GLY A 71 12.37 -8.49 -15.85
C GLY A 71 11.71 -8.17 -14.50
N THR A 72 10.57 -7.47 -14.46
CA THR A 72 9.83 -7.20 -13.21
C THR A 72 9.51 -8.49 -12.46
N ALA A 73 9.00 -9.52 -13.16
CA ALA A 73 8.73 -10.83 -12.56
C ALA A 73 10.00 -11.50 -12.03
N ASP A 74 11.10 -11.43 -12.76
CA ASP A 74 12.36 -12.09 -12.38
C ASP A 74 13.01 -11.37 -11.19
N ALA A 75 12.91 -10.05 -11.13
CA ALA A 75 13.35 -9.25 -9.99
C ALA A 75 12.53 -9.56 -8.72
N ILE A 76 11.21 -9.76 -8.83
CA ILE A 76 10.40 -10.22 -7.70
C ILE A 76 10.83 -11.63 -7.28
N ALA A 77 11.03 -12.56 -8.22
CA ALA A 77 11.43 -13.94 -7.94
C ALA A 77 12.79 -14.03 -7.24
N ALA A 78 13.71 -13.11 -7.54
CA ALA A 78 15.03 -13.00 -6.90
C ALA A 78 14.99 -12.42 -5.47
N GLY A 79 13.81 -12.11 -4.93
CA GLY A 79 13.65 -11.55 -3.57
C GLY A 79 13.65 -10.02 -3.53
N GLY A 80 13.50 -9.36 -4.68
CA GLY A 80 13.50 -7.92 -4.82
C GLY A 80 14.54 -7.42 -5.82
N ALA A 81 14.32 -6.22 -6.34
CA ALA A 81 15.27 -5.58 -7.25
C ALA A 81 16.29 -4.75 -6.48
N ASP A 82 17.58 -4.96 -6.73
CA ASP A 82 18.61 -4.00 -6.33
C ASP A 82 18.24 -2.61 -6.87
N LYS A 83 18.05 -1.66 -5.96
CA LYS A 83 17.68 -0.27 -6.28
C LYS A 83 16.42 -0.11 -7.14
N ALA A 84 15.42 -0.96 -6.97
CA ALA A 84 14.12 -0.69 -7.58
C ALA A 84 12.96 -0.71 -6.58
N TRP A 85 11.92 0.01 -6.97
CA TRP A 85 10.60 -0.04 -6.41
C TRP A 85 9.69 -0.71 -7.44
N ILE A 86 8.93 -1.71 -7.03
CA ILE A 86 8.01 -2.45 -7.88
C ILE A 86 6.62 -2.35 -7.27
N MET A 87 5.62 -2.06 -8.11
CA MET A 87 4.20 -2.09 -7.78
C MET A 87 3.47 -3.03 -8.72
N LEU A 88 2.75 -3.99 -8.14
CA LEU A 88 1.70 -4.74 -8.82
C LEU A 88 0.37 -4.14 -8.39
N ARG A 89 -0.44 -3.66 -9.34
CA ARG A 89 -1.75 -3.08 -9.04
C ARG A 89 -2.86 -3.85 -9.72
N GLY A 90 -4.02 -3.94 -9.07
CA GLY A 90 -5.16 -4.63 -9.62
C GLY A 90 -5.01 -6.16 -9.58
N ILE A 91 -4.34 -6.70 -8.55
CA ILE A 91 -4.12 -8.15 -8.41
C ILE A 91 -5.45 -8.91 -8.26
N GLU A 92 -6.52 -8.24 -7.81
CA GLU A 92 -7.88 -8.79 -7.74
C GLU A 92 -8.46 -9.19 -9.09
N GLN A 93 -7.82 -8.84 -10.21
CA GLN A 93 -8.19 -9.35 -11.53
C GLN A 93 -7.98 -10.87 -11.62
N LEU A 94 -7.01 -11.40 -10.87
CA LEU A 94 -6.71 -12.82 -10.80
C LEU A 94 -7.63 -13.52 -9.77
N PRO A 95 -8.31 -14.64 -10.11
CA PRO A 95 -9.34 -15.23 -9.24
C PRO A 95 -8.86 -15.66 -7.84
N ASP A 96 -7.66 -16.21 -7.78
CA ASP A 96 -6.95 -16.61 -6.56
C ASP A 96 -6.71 -15.42 -5.62
N TYR A 97 -6.25 -14.29 -6.16
CA TYR A 97 -6.02 -13.07 -5.40
C TYR A 97 -7.32 -12.36 -5.03
N ARG A 98 -8.34 -12.38 -5.89
CA ARG A 98 -9.69 -11.91 -5.54
C ARG A 98 -10.23 -12.65 -4.32
N ALA A 99 -10.11 -13.97 -4.31
CA ALA A 99 -10.56 -14.79 -3.18
C ALA A 99 -9.78 -14.47 -1.89
N LEU A 100 -8.47 -14.24 -1.98
CA LEU A 100 -7.64 -13.80 -0.85
C LEU A 100 -8.13 -12.45 -0.28
N LEU A 101 -8.35 -11.46 -1.14
CA LEU A 101 -8.81 -10.13 -0.71
C LEU A 101 -10.21 -10.17 -0.08
N HIS A 102 -11.14 -10.97 -0.61
CA HIS A 102 -12.44 -11.18 0.03
C HIS A 102 -12.33 -11.83 1.41
N ARG A 103 -11.44 -12.83 1.58
CA ARG A 103 -11.19 -13.44 2.89
C ARG A 103 -10.62 -12.43 3.89
N LEU A 104 -9.73 -11.55 3.44
CA LEU A 104 -9.18 -10.47 4.27
C LEU A 104 -10.27 -9.49 4.71
N LEU A 105 -11.05 -8.99 3.75
CA LEU A 105 -12.13 -8.05 4.03
C LEU A 105 -13.24 -8.64 4.90
N ALA A 106 -13.53 -9.93 4.75
CA ALA A 106 -14.46 -10.64 5.65
C ALA A 106 -13.98 -10.62 7.11
N GLY A 107 -12.66 -10.75 7.34
CA GLY A 107 -12.07 -10.64 8.67
C GLY A 107 -12.17 -9.22 9.26
N LEU A 108 -12.19 -8.19 8.42
CA LEU A 108 -12.24 -6.79 8.81
C LEU A 108 -13.66 -6.22 8.87
N ALA A 109 -14.62 -6.87 8.22
CA ALA A 109 -16.01 -6.44 8.14
C ALA A 109 -16.63 -6.02 9.49
N PRO A 110 -16.38 -6.71 10.63
CA PRO A 110 -16.90 -6.26 11.92
C PRO A 110 -16.45 -4.86 12.36
N ALA A 111 -15.28 -4.39 11.91
CA ALA A 111 -14.77 -3.05 12.22
C ALA A 111 -15.20 -2.00 11.17
N ILE A 112 -15.22 -2.36 9.89
CA ILE A 112 -15.39 -1.37 8.80
C ILE A 112 -16.85 -1.21 8.35
N THR A 113 -17.61 -2.31 8.26
CA THR A 113 -18.96 -2.30 7.69
C THR A 113 -19.96 -1.47 8.50
N PRO A 114 -19.92 -1.45 9.85
CA PRO A 114 -20.82 -0.60 10.64
C PRO A 114 -20.68 0.90 10.34
N VAL A 115 -19.51 1.35 9.85
CA VAL A 115 -19.23 2.77 9.64
C VAL A 115 -19.34 3.18 8.17
N SER A 116 -18.78 2.41 7.24
CA SER A 116 -18.76 2.75 5.81
C SER A 116 -19.74 1.95 4.96
N GLY A 117 -20.49 1.01 5.55
CA GLY A 117 -21.38 0.12 4.81
C GLY A 117 -20.63 -0.98 4.05
N PRO A 118 -21.28 -1.64 3.06
CA PRO A 118 -20.66 -2.72 2.29
C PRO A 118 -19.49 -2.21 1.44
N VAL A 119 -18.43 -3.01 1.33
CA VAL A 119 -17.28 -2.72 0.46
C VAL A 119 -17.75 -2.73 -1.00
N ARG A 120 -17.37 -1.71 -1.77
CA ARG A 120 -17.81 -1.53 -3.16
C ARG A 120 -16.72 -1.77 -4.19
N ASP A 121 -15.58 -1.09 -4.06
CA ASP A 121 -14.46 -1.19 -4.99
C ASP A 121 -13.23 -1.75 -4.25
N ILE A 122 -12.88 -3.00 -4.53
CA ILE A 122 -11.74 -3.68 -3.91
C ILE A 122 -10.57 -3.54 -4.86
N ARG A 123 -9.49 -2.89 -4.41
CA ARG A 123 -8.28 -2.72 -5.20
C ARG A 123 -7.09 -3.29 -4.44
N GLY A 124 -6.42 -4.28 -5.03
CA GLY A 124 -5.27 -4.92 -4.45
C GLY A 124 -3.97 -4.41 -5.05
N PHE A 125 -3.05 -4.03 -4.17
CA PHE A 125 -1.71 -3.57 -4.53
C PHE A 125 -0.66 -4.39 -3.77
N VAL A 126 0.46 -4.67 -4.44
CA VAL A 126 1.66 -5.27 -3.83
C VAL A 126 2.84 -4.37 -4.14
N PHE A 127 3.59 -4.01 -3.10
CA PHE A 127 4.80 -3.20 -3.22
C PHE A 127 6.02 -4.03 -2.82
N VAL A 128 7.04 -4.04 -3.67
CA VAL A 128 8.36 -4.62 -3.38
C VAL A 128 9.38 -3.51 -3.54
N SER A 129 10.06 -3.14 -2.45
CA SER A 129 10.96 -1.99 -2.46
C SER A 129 12.34 -2.35 -1.90
N ALA A 130 13.39 -1.90 -2.57
CA ALA A 130 14.74 -1.96 -2.06
C ALA A 130 14.89 -1.20 -0.72
N PRO A 131 15.93 -1.49 0.09
CA PRO A 131 16.23 -0.71 1.28
C PRO A 131 16.43 0.76 0.94
N ARG A 132 15.93 1.64 1.82
CA ARG A 132 15.94 3.12 1.70
C ARG A 132 15.02 3.69 0.62
N THR A 133 14.13 2.91 0.01
CA THR A 133 13.15 3.46 -0.93
C THR A 133 12.02 4.24 -0.25
N HIS A 134 11.87 5.49 -0.68
CA HIS A 134 10.82 6.42 -0.29
C HIS A 134 9.67 6.37 -1.31
N THR A 135 8.43 6.47 -0.81
CA THR A 135 7.28 6.81 -1.65
C THR A 135 7.08 8.31 -1.50
N PRO A 136 6.98 9.09 -2.60
CA PRO A 136 6.77 10.53 -2.54
C PRO A 136 5.53 10.89 -1.71
N PHE A 137 5.52 12.10 -1.16
CA PHE A 137 4.39 12.59 -0.36
C PHE A 137 3.13 12.69 -1.23
N HIS A 138 2.03 12.06 -0.79
CA HIS A 138 0.78 11.98 -1.53
C HIS A 138 -0.39 11.72 -0.57
N PHE A 139 -1.60 11.80 -1.09
CA PHE A 139 -2.79 11.26 -0.44
C PHE A 139 -3.47 10.26 -1.38
N ASP A 140 -4.39 9.45 -0.85
CA ASP A 140 -5.27 8.61 -1.65
C ASP A 140 -6.72 8.96 -1.33
N ALA A 141 -7.63 8.75 -2.29
CA ALA A 141 -9.06 9.00 -2.08
C ALA A 141 -9.79 7.78 -1.51
N GLU A 142 -9.07 6.68 -1.35
CA GLU A 142 -9.55 5.39 -0.88
C GLU A 142 -9.22 5.16 0.60
N TYR A 143 -9.95 4.24 1.24
CA TYR A 143 -9.56 3.71 2.54
C TYR A 143 -8.48 2.64 2.37
N ASN A 144 -7.26 2.95 2.80
CA ASN A 144 -6.12 2.03 2.70
C ASN A 144 -5.94 1.15 3.93
N ILE A 145 -5.62 -0.13 3.70
CA ILE A 145 -5.27 -1.10 4.73
C ILE A 145 -3.98 -1.79 4.29
N LEU A 146 -2.90 -1.53 5.01
CA LEU A 146 -1.55 -1.96 4.64
C LEU A 146 -1.14 -3.20 5.44
N PHE A 147 -0.62 -4.22 4.75
CA PHE A 147 -0.16 -5.47 5.34
C PHE A 147 1.32 -5.67 5.04
N GLN A 148 2.17 -5.76 6.07
CA GLN A 148 3.60 -5.99 5.89
C GLN A 148 3.87 -7.50 5.83
N ILE A 149 4.32 -7.99 4.68
CA ILE A 149 4.55 -9.43 4.47
C ILE A 149 5.99 -9.85 4.80
N ALA A 150 6.98 -9.07 4.36
CA ALA A 150 8.40 -9.39 4.55
C ALA A 150 9.25 -8.12 4.71
N GLY A 151 10.30 -8.19 5.53
CA GLY A 151 11.14 -7.04 5.87
C GLY A 151 10.43 -6.03 6.78
N ASP A 152 10.97 -4.82 6.82
CA ASP A 152 10.43 -3.70 7.60
C ASP A 152 10.10 -2.52 6.69
N LYS A 153 9.02 -1.82 7.01
CA LYS A 153 8.69 -0.54 6.39
C LYS A 153 8.27 0.46 7.46
N VAL A 154 8.72 1.70 7.30
CA VAL A 154 8.23 2.82 8.10
C VAL A 154 7.16 3.53 7.29
N PHE A 155 5.95 3.59 7.82
CA PHE A 155 4.88 4.41 7.28
C PHE A 155 4.72 5.63 8.16
N ALA A 156 4.67 6.80 7.54
CA ALA A 156 4.34 8.05 8.19
C ALA A 156 3.06 8.60 7.56
N THR A 157 2.08 8.90 8.39
CA THR A 157 0.83 9.53 7.95
C THR A 157 0.66 10.86 8.65
N ASP A 158 0.24 11.86 7.90
CA ASP A 158 -0.12 13.19 8.40
C ASP A 158 -1.64 13.38 8.33
N PRO A 159 -2.23 14.19 9.23
CA PRO A 159 -3.67 14.44 9.22
C PRO A 159 -4.08 15.19 7.94
N PRO A 160 -5.25 14.88 7.33
CA PRO A 160 -5.66 15.49 6.06
C PRO A 160 -5.84 17.01 6.01
N PRO A 161 -6.21 17.75 7.07
CA PRO A 161 -6.37 19.20 6.97
C PRO A 161 -5.05 19.94 6.69
N PRO A 162 -5.11 21.24 6.30
CA PRO A 162 -3.92 22.08 6.21
C PRO A 162 -3.05 22.01 7.48
N PRO A 163 -1.72 22.04 7.35
CA PRO A 163 -0.98 22.43 6.15
C PRO A 163 -0.65 21.28 5.17
N PHE A 164 -1.08 20.05 5.44
CA PHE A 164 -0.60 18.85 4.71
C PHE A 164 -1.31 18.61 3.39
N LEU A 165 -2.64 18.76 3.35
CA LEU A 165 -3.44 18.68 2.13
C LEU A 165 -4.34 19.91 2.05
N ASP A 166 -4.11 20.71 1.01
CA ASP A 166 -4.92 21.87 0.70
C ASP A 166 -6.25 21.46 0.05
N LEU A 167 -7.32 22.25 0.28
CA LEU A 167 -8.62 21.97 -0.30
C LEU A 167 -8.58 22.01 -1.84
N ALA A 168 -7.85 22.96 -2.44
CA ALA A 168 -7.77 23.06 -3.89
C ALA A 168 -7.04 21.86 -4.50
N ALA A 169 -6.00 21.34 -3.84
CA ALA A 169 -5.32 20.11 -4.24
C ALA A 169 -6.27 18.90 -4.17
N ARG A 170 -7.05 18.79 -3.09
CA ARG A 170 -8.06 17.72 -2.94
C ARG A 170 -9.14 17.79 -4.03
N GLU A 171 -9.63 18.99 -4.35
CA GLU A 171 -10.63 19.17 -5.40
C GLU A 171 -10.06 18.94 -6.82
N ALA A 172 -8.79 19.27 -7.05
CA ALA A 172 -8.10 19.03 -8.31
C ALA A 172 -8.01 17.53 -8.63
N TYR A 173 -7.79 16.67 -7.62
CA TYR A 173 -7.76 15.21 -7.80
C TYR A 173 -9.02 14.66 -8.48
N HIS A 174 -10.20 15.18 -8.18
CA HIS A 174 -11.44 14.71 -8.82
C HIS A 174 -11.50 15.01 -10.32
N ARG A 175 -10.63 15.88 -10.84
CA ARG A 175 -10.50 16.21 -12.26
C ARG A 175 -9.33 15.51 -12.92
N SER A 176 -8.16 15.46 -12.27
CA SER A 176 -6.92 14.93 -12.88
C SER A 176 -6.57 13.51 -12.45
N GLY A 177 -7.05 13.05 -11.30
CA GLY A 177 -6.58 11.83 -10.64
C GLY A 177 -5.17 11.97 -10.04
N GLU A 178 -4.55 13.14 -10.11
CA GLU A 178 -3.22 13.38 -9.53
C GLU A 178 -3.31 13.52 -8.02
N ASN A 179 -2.53 12.70 -7.33
CA ASN A 179 -2.59 12.58 -5.87
C ASN A 179 -1.26 12.89 -5.18
N LEU A 180 -0.21 13.16 -5.96
CA LEU A 180 1.10 13.62 -5.47
C LEU A 180 1.00 15.03 -4.91
N LEU A 181 1.66 15.26 -3.77
CA LEU A 181 1.68 16.53 -3.06
C LEU A 181 3.11 17.06 -2.96
N ALA A 182 3.25 18.38 -2.94
CA ALA A 182 4.54 19.01 -2.71
C ALA A 182 5.00 18.75 -1.26
N TRP A 183 6.17 18.14 -1.11
CA TRP A 183 6.81 17.97 0.18
C TRP A 183 7.43 19.27 0.67
N LYS A 184 7.38 19.49 1.99
CA LYS A 184 8.10 20.57 2.67
C LYS A 184 8.88 20.01 3.85
N PRO A 185 10.15 20.40 4.06
CA PRO A 185 10.95 19.94 5.18
C PRO A 185 10.28 20.15 6.55
N GLU A 186 9.54 21.24 6.73
CA GLU A 186 8.75 21.50 7.95
C GLU A 186 7.68 20.44 8.27
N PHE A 187 7.21 19.65 7.29
CA PHE A 187 6.35 18.51 7.57
C PHE A 187 7.08 17.39 8.33
N ALA A 188 8.42 17.38 8.33
CA ALA A 188 9.23 16.48 9.16
C ALA A 188 9.05 16.69 10.67
N LEU A 189 8.57 17.87 11.06
CA LEU A 189 8.49 18.29 12.45
C LEU A 189 7.07 18.18 13.05
N GLY A 190 6.05 17.83 12.26
CA GLY A 190 4.64 17.81 12.69
C GLY A 190 3.95 16.46 12.48
N GLY A 191 2.84 16.23 13.20
CA GLY A 191 1.69 15.38 12.82
C GLY A 191 1.87 13.87 12.64
N ARG A 192 3.08 13.35 12.50
CA ARG A 192 3.32 11.97 12.05
C ARG A 192 2.95 10.93 13.08
N ILE A 193 2.11 10.00 12.65
CA ILE A 193 2.10 8.65 13.23
C ILE A 193 3.07 7.82 12.39
N ALA A 194 4.30 7.70 12.89
CA ALA A 194 5.31 6.82 12.30
C ALA A 194 5.13 5.40 12.86
N GLN A 195 4.68 4.47 12.03
CA GLN A 195 4.57 3.07 12.40
C GLN A 195 5.62 2.29 11.63
N ARG A 196 6.55 1.67 12.36
CA ARG A 196 7.35 0.58 11.81
C ARG A 196 6.44 -0.63 11.75
N ILE A 197 6.06 -1.02 10.54
CA ILE A 197 5.39 -2.28 10.30
C ILE A 197 6.49 -3.29 10.00
N GLY A 198 6.71 -4.21 10.93
CA GLY A 198 7.71 -5.27 10.86
C GLY A 198 7.07 -6.62 11.17
N ARG A 199 7.86 -7.70 11.21
CA ARG A 199 7.33 -9.04 11.51
C ARG A 199 6.64 -9.05 12.89
N SER A 200 5.36 -9.40 12.89
CA SER A 200 4.61 -9.82 14.08
C SER A 200 4.86 -11.27 14.42
#